data_AF-A0A3D9ZBM4-F1
#
_entry.id   AF-A0A3D9ZBM4-F1
#
_cell.length_a   1.000
_cell.length_b   1.000
_cell.length_c   1.000
_cell.angle_alpha   90.00
_cell.angle_beta   90.00
_cell.angle_gamma   90.00
#
_symmetry.space_group_name_H-M   'P 1'
#
loop_
_entity.id
_entity.type
_entity.pdbx_description
1 polymer ?
#
loop_
_entity_poly.entity_id
_entity_poly.type
_entity_poly.pdbx_seq_one_letter_code
_entity_poly.pdbx_strand_id
1 'polypeptide(L)'
;MHYRLAQPFGGLSAGTQTKTWFFDVPESRDTDDGWAELLNRLFYDANALMRSREPGDTSCLAVDTFTTAPVSAATMLAWDGLATQERAAAHLPWILAAGAVSWEYSACYCVDDAGAYDGMTGNGFSELILYRFLDAGGTTPQDAVTFLDRLYPGHGESIFADRSQRFANLVEIRPSAAFRRPPGSTPWISGPPTLG
;
A
#
# COMPACT_ATOMS: atom_id res chain seq x y z
N MET A 1 -2.84 -9.50 -10.01
CA MET A 1 -1.81 -10.55 -9.92
C MET A 1 -2.45 -11.85 -9.49
N HIS A 2 -2.00 -12.96 -10.07
CA HIS A 2 -2.45 -14.32 -9.77
C HIS A 2 -1.37 -15.10 -9.01
N TYR A 3 -1.76 -15.82 -7.96
CA TYR A 3 -0.84 -16.66 -7.20
C TYR A 3 -1.49 -17.96 -6.75
N ARG A 4 -0.64 -18.94 -6.43
CA ARG A 4 -1.06 -20.28 -5.99
C ARG A 4 -0.18 -20.76 -4.84
N LEU A 5 -0.63 -21.78 -4.13
CA LEU A 5 0.21 -22.51 -3.19
C LEU A 5 0.98 -23.59 -3.96
N ALA A 6 2.31 -23.48 -4.01
CA ALA A 6 3.19 -24.56 -4.41
C ALA A 6 3.37 -25.53 -3.24
N GLN A 7 3.21 -26.81 -3.54
CA GLN A 7 3.34 -27.93 -2.63
C GLN A 7 4.77 -28.50 -2.70
N PRO A 8 5.28 -29.10 -1.61
CA PRO A 8 6.64 -29.65 -1.48
C PRO A 8 7.12 -30.57 -2.62
N PHE A 9 6.21 -31.24 -3.34
CA PHE A 9 6.54 -32.25 -4.35
C PHE A 9 6.20 -31.79 -5.78
N GLY A 10 6.20 -30.48 -6.03
CA GLY A 10 6.04 -29.93 -7.38
C GLY A 10 4.59 -29.79 -7.86
N GLY A 11 3.62 -29.83 -6.94
CA GLY A 11 2.21 -29.59 -7.23
C GLY A 11 1.81 -28.13 -6.97
N LEU A 12 0.93 -27.56 -7.79
CA LEU A 12 0.25 -26.30 -7.49
C LEU A 12 -1.14 -26.60 -6.94
N SER A 13 -1.63 -25.79 -6.00
CA SER A 13 -3.04 -25.85 -5.59
C SER A 13 -3.95 -25.65 -6.79
N ALA A 14 -5.08 -26.35 -6.82
CA ALA A 14 -6.04 -26.27 -7.93
C ALA A 14 -6.66 -24.87 -8.12
N GLY A 15 -6.70 -24.06 -7.06
CA GLY A 15 -7.20 -22.70 -7.09
C GLY A 15 -6.12 -21.66 -7.33
N THR A 16 -6.47 -20.63 -8.12
CA THR A 16 -5.70 -19.41 -8.28
C THR A 16 -6.32 -18.30 -7.43
N GLN A 17 -5.52 -17.65 -6.58
CA GLN A 17 -5.95 -16.49 -5.84
C GLN A 17 -5.59 -15.21 -6.60
N THR A 18 -6.42 -14.18 -6.44
CA THR A 18 -6.21 -12.86 -7.03
C THR A 18 -6.00 -11.85 -5.92
N LYS A 19 -4.94 -11.05 -6.03
CA LYS A 19 -4.74 -9.86 -5.21
C LYS A 19 -4.20 -8.72 -6.09
N THR A 20 -4.59 -7.51 -5.72
CA THR A 20 -4.14 -6.26 -6.34
C THR A 20 -3.42 -5.47 -5.26
N TRP A 21 -2.17 -5.12 -5.54
CA TRP A 21 -1.39 -4.19 -4.72
C TRP A 21 -1.22 -2.88 -5.46
N PHE A 22 -1.02 -1.83 -4.69
CA PHE A 22 -0.72 -0.49 -5.14
C PHE A 22 0.63 -0.13 -4.54
N PHE A 23 1.59 0.18 -5.41
CA PHE A 23 2.94 0.54 -4.99
C PHE A 23 3.28 1.95 -5.46
N ASP A 24 3.89 2.71 -4.57
CA ASP A 24 4.68 3.87 -4.94
C ASP A 24 6.11 3.41 -5.27
N VAL A 25 6.41 3.31 -6.57
CA VAL A 25 7.67 2.78 -7.11
C VAL A 25 8.45 3.92 -7.77
N PRO A 26 9.74 4.12 -7.43
CA PRO A 26 10.60 5.06 -8.13
C PRO A 26 10.68 4.73 -9.63
N GLU A 27 10.77 5.75 -10.48
CA GLU A 27 10.87 5.57 -11.94
C GLU A 27 12.02 4.65 -12.36
N SER A 28 13.15 4.70 -11.64
CA SER A 28 14.31 3.83 -11.85
C SER A 28 14.02 2.33 -11.63
N ARG A 29 12.93 2.01 -10.93
CA ARG A 29 12.50 0.65 -10.59
C ARG A 29 11.19 0.25 -11.28
N ASP A 30 10.54 1.16 -12.01
CA ASP A 30 9.33 0.88 -12.80
C ASP A 30 9.69 0.17 -14.12
N THR A 31 10.23 -1.05 -13.97
CA THR A 31 10.66 -1.93 -15.05
C THR A 31 10.21 -3.35 -14.75
N ASP A 32 10.12 -4.21 -15.76
CA ASP A 32 9.70 -5.61 -15.58
C ASP A 32 10.56 -6.34 -14.53
N ASP A 33 11.88 -6.12 -14.56
CA ASP A 33 12.82 -6.71 -13.60
C ASP A 33 12.63 -6.15 -12.18
N GLY A 34 12.42 -4.84 -12.05
CA GLY A 34 12.16 -4.19 -10.76
C GLY A 34 10.87 -4.69 -10.11
N TRP A 35 9.82 -4.88 -10.92
CA TRP A 35 8.55 -5.47 -10.47
C TRP A 35 8.69 -6.95 -10.12
N ALA A 36 9.40 -7.74 -10.93
CA ALA A 36 9.65 -9.14 -10.64
C ALA A 36 10.44 -9.33 -9.33
N GLU A 37 11.47 -8.51 -9.09
CA GLU A 37 12.22 -8.52 -7.83
C GLU A 37 11.33 -8.18 -6.63
N LEU A 38 10.57 -7.09 -6.72
CA LEU A 38 9.68 -6.63 -5.65
C LEU A 38 8.63 -7.70 -5.27
N LEU A 39 7.99 -8.31 -6.27
CA LEU A 39 7.00 -9.35 -6.05
C LEU A 39 7.62 -10.63 -5.44
N ASN A 40 8.82 -11.00 -5.88
CA ASN A 40 9.54 -12.14 -5.30
C ASN A 40 9.90 -11.90 -3.82
N ARG A 41 10.33 -10.68 -3.46
CA ARG A 41 10.59 -10.32 -2.06
C ARG A 41 9.34 -10.39 -1.21
N LEU A 42 8.23 -9.83 -1.71
CA LEU A 42 6.95 -9.86 -1.00
C LEU A 42 6.50 -11.28 -0.69
N PHE A 43 6.62 -12.17 -1.68
CA PHE A 43 6.28 -13.56 -1.52
C PHE A 43 7.27 -14.31 -0.63
N TYR A 44 8.56 -13.98 -0.71
CA TYR A 44 9.58 -14.53 0.18
C TYR A 44 9.28 -14.19 1.64
N ASP A 45 9.00 -12.93 1.97
CA ASP A 45 8.71 -12.49 3.33
C ASP A 45 7.43 -13.13 3.88
N ALA A 46 6.39 -13.21 3.04
CA ALA A 46 5.15 -13.91 3.39
C ALA A 46 5.41 -15.41 3.68
N ASN A 47 6.20 -16.06 2.84
CA ASN A 47 6.56 -17.47 2.98
C ASN A 47 7.44 -17.73 4.21
N ALA A 48 8.42 -16.85 4.49
CA ALA A 48 9.26 -16.93 5.66
C ALA A 48 8.43 -16.80 6.94
N LEU A 49 7.46 -15.88 6.97
CA LEU A 49 6.54 -15.73 8.09
C LEU A 49 5.62 -16.96 8.25
N MET A 50 5.06 -17.48 7.16
CA MET A 50 4.26 -18.72 7.20
C MET A 50 5.08 -19.88 7.77
N ARG A 51 6.31 -20.07 7.28
CA ARG A 51 7.25 -21.09 7.77
C ARG A 51 7.57 -20.92 9.25
N SER A 52 7.74 -19.70 9.72
CA SER A 52 8.06 -19.43 11.13
C SER A 52 6.92 -19.85 12.07
N ARG A 53 5.66 -19.74 11.60
CA ARG A 53 4.46 -20.07 12.37
C ARG A 53 4.09 -21.54 12.27
N GLU A 54 4.28 -22.13 11.09
CA GLU A 54 4.00 -23.54 10.81
C GLU A 54 5.21 -24.21 10.14
N PRO A 55 6.27 -24.55 10.91
CA PRO A 55 7.52 -25.07 10.35
C PRO A 55 7.35 -26.35 9.49
N GLY A 56 6.35 -27.16 9.83
CA GLY A 56 6.02 -28.40 9.13
C GLY A 56 5.21 -28.23 7.85
N ASP A 57 4.55 -27.10 7.61
CA ASP A 57 3.84 -26.84 6.34
C ASP A 57 4.86 -26.47 5.28
N THR A 58 5.13 -27.38 4.35
CA THR A 58 6.12 -27.19 3.29
C THR A 58 5.63 -26.39 2.10
N SER A 59 4.36 -25.96 2.12
CA SER A 59 3.77 -25.14 1.07
C SER A 59 4.39 -23.73 1.02
N CYS A 60 4.38 -23.11 -0.15
CA CYS A 60 4.75 -21.71 -0.32
C CYS A 60 3.84 -21.01 -1.33
N LEU A 61 3.61 -19.72 -1.12
CA LEU A 61 3.02 -18.85 -2.11
C LEU A 61 3.99 -18.72 -3.29
N ALA A 62 3.48 -18.92 -4.51
CA ALA A 62 4.20 -18.72 -5.75
C ALA A 62 3.42 -17.77 -6.66
N VAL A 63 4.12 -16.78 -7.23
CA VAL A 63 3.58 -15.90 -8.26
C VAL A 63 3.39 -16.72 -9.54
N ASP A 64 2.19 -16.69 -10.09
CA ASP A 64 1.84 -17.38 -11.34
C ASP A 64 1.96 -16.41 -12.51
N THR A 65 1.24 -15.30 -12.44
CA THR A 65 1.31 -14.21 -13.41
C THR A 65 1.03 -12.87 -12.74
N PHE A 66 1.61 -11.80 -13.28
CA PHE A 66 1.31 -10.44 -12.86
C PHE A 66 1.20 -9.51 -14.07
N THR A 67 0.45 -8.43 -13.87
CA THR A 67 0.35 -7.30 -14.78
C THR A 67 0.42 -6.04 -13.94
N THR A 68 1.02 -4.99 -14.50
CA THR A 68 1.10 -3.67 -13.89
C THR A 68 0.24 -2.69 -14.67
N ALA A 69 -0.34 -1.73 -13.98
CA ALA A 69 -1.08 -0.64 -14.60
C ALA A 69 -0.82 0.63 -13.77
N PRO A 70 -0.42 1.75 -14.40
CA PRO A 70 -0.16 2.97 -13.68
C PRO A 70 -1.46 3.56 -13.13
N VAL A 71 -1.39 4.11 -11.91
CA VAL A 71 -2.45 4.94 -11.34
C VAL A 71 -1.91 6.36 -11.23
N SER A 72 -2.56 7.30 -11.91
CA SER A 72 -2.11 8.70 -11.95
C SER A 72 -2.46 9.44 -10.67
N ALA A 73 -1.50 10.20 -10.12
CA ALA A 73 -1.73 11.12 -9.02
C ALA A 73 -2.77 12.21 -9.39
N ALA A 74 -2.85 12.61 -10.66
CA ALA A 74 -3.88 13.54 -11.12
C ALA A 74 -5.28 12.90 -11.05
N THR A 75 -5.40 11.60 -11.38
CA THR A 75 -6.66 10.85 -11.22
C THR A 75 -7.06 10.76 -9.75
N MET A 76 -6.10 10.52 -8.86
CA MET A 76 -6.32 10.53 -7.41
C MET A 76 -6.91 11.86 -6.93
N LEU A 77 -6.30 12.99 -7.32
CA LEU A 77 -6.73 14.33 -6.93
C LEU A 77 -8.11 14.73 -7.48
N ALA A 78 -8.51 14.15 -8.62
CA ALA A 78 -9.82 14.38 -9.21
C ALA A 78 -10.97 13.71 -8.43
N TRP A 79 -10.68 12.94 -7.38
CA TRP A 79 -11.69 12.34 -6.52
C TRP A 79 -12.57 13.42 -5.87
N ASP A 80 -13.88 13.23 -5.91
CA ASP A 80 -14.89 14.21 -5.43
C ASP A 80 -15.18 14.12 -3.92
N GLY A 81 -14.52 13.22 -3.19
CA GLY A 81 -14.75 12.99 -1.77
C GLY A 81 -15.87 12.00 -1.47
N LEU A 82 -16.55 11.45 -2.48
CA LEU A 82 -17.57 10.42 -2.28
C LEU A 82 -16.92 9.05 -2.23
N ALA A 83 -16.94 8.44 -1.04
CA ALA A 83 -16.44 7.10 -0.79
C ALA A 83 -17.47 6.00 -1.16
N THR A 84 -18.24 6.18 -2.23
CA THR A 84 -19.01 5.03 -2.76
C THR A 84 -18.04 4.05 -3.41
N GLN A 85 -18.33 2.75 -3.31
CA GLN A 85 -17.45 1.70 -3.81
C GLN A 85 -17.09 1.89 -5.29
N GLU A 86 -18.03 2.39 -6.11
CA GLU A 86 -17.81 2.64 -7.53
C GLU A 86 -16.93 3.87 -7.80
N ARG A 87 -17.06 4.94 -7.01
CA ARG A 87 -16.26 6.18 -7.22
C ARG A 87 -14.87 6.06 -6.60
N ALA A 88 -14.76 5.50 -5.40
CA ALA A 88 -13.47 5.24 -4.78
C ALA A 88 -12.64 4.23 -5.59
N ALA A 89 -13.26 3.28 -6.31
CA ALA A 89 -12.52 2.33 -7.15
C ALA A 89 -11.76 3.00 -8.30
N ALA A 90 -12.28 4.09 -8.85
CA ALA A 90 -11.61 4.78 -9.96
C ALA A 90 -10.47 5.69 -9.48
N HIS A 91 -10.61 6.31 -8.31
CA HIS A 91 -9.69 7.36 -7.86
C HIS A 91 -8.78 6.95 -6.71
N LEU A 92 -9.26 6.09 -5.80
CA LEU A 92 -8.57 5.63 -4.58
C LEU A 92 -8.72 4.11 -4.40
N PRO A 93 -8.40 3.29 -5.42
CA PRO A 93 -8.67 1.85 -5.38
C PRO A 93 -8.00 1.11 -4.22
N TRP A 94 -6.88 1.62 -3.71
CA TRP A 94 -6.18 1.07 -2.56
C TRP A 94 -6.97 1.17 -1.25
N ILE A 95 -7.83 2.19 -1.09
CA ILE A 95 -8.69 2.32 0.09
C ILE A 95 -9.68 1.16 0.15
N LEU A 96 -10.21 0.73 -1.00
CA LEU A 96 -11.12 -0.41 -1.10
C LEU A 96 -10.37 -1.74 -0.97
N ALA A 97 -9.19 -1.84 -1.57
CA ALA A 97 -8.39 -3.06 -1.54
C ALA A 97 -7.87 -3.40 -0.14
N ALA A 98 -7.74 -2.42 0.77
CA ALA A 98 -7.34 -2.65 2.16
C ALA A 98 -8.34 -3.52 2.95
N GLY A 99 -9.61 -3.59 2.52
CA GLY A 99 -10.64 -4.42 3.17
C GLY A 99 -10.73 -5.87 2.67
N ALA A 100 -10.06 -6.21 1.57
CA ALA A 100 -10.30 -7.47 0.86
C ALA A 100 -9.42 -8.66 1.33
N VAL A 101 -8.22 -8.40 1.85
CA VAL A 101 -7.27 -9.45 2.28
C VAL A 101 -6.53 -8.99 3.54
N SER A 102 -6.55 -9.82 4.59
CA SER A 102 -6.18 -9.40 5.95
C SER A 102 -4.70 -9.55 6.31
N TRP A 103 -3.91 -10.22 5.46
CA TRP A 103 -2.57 -10.66 5.86
C TRP A 103 -1.46 -9.65 5.51
N GLU A 104 -1.75 -8.65 4.67
CA GLU A 104 -0.82 -7.59 4.29
C GLU A 104 -1.59 -6.42 3.68
N TYR A 105 -1.13 -5.19 3.93
CA TYR A 105 -1.67 -3.99 3.30
C TYR A 105 -1.64 -4.10 1.77
N SER A 106 -2.68 -3.57 1.13
CA SER A 106 -2.75 -3.47 -0.34
C SER A 106 -2.04 -2.21 -0.85
N ALA A 107 -1.66 -1.29 0.02
CA ALA A 107 -0.96 -0.05 -0.30
C ALA A 107 0.45 -0.08 0.29
N CYS A 108 1.46 0.00 -0.57
CA CYS A 108 2.87 -0.20 -0.25
C CYS A 108 3.76 0.84 -0.93
N TYR A 109 4.97 1.04 -0.44
CA TYR A 109 5.94 1.95 -1.04
C TYR A 109 7.36 1.38 -0.95
N CYS A 110 8.22 1.73 -1.91
CA CYS A 110 9.64 1.43 -1.81
C CYS A 110 10.30 2.35 -0.77
N VAL A 111 10.99 1.73 0.19
CA VAL A 111 11.67 2.38 1.30
C VAL A 111 13.07 2.83 0.88
N ASP A 112 13.77 2.01 0.10
CA ASP A 112 15.14 2.27 -0.34
C ASP A 112 15.43 1.71 -1.74
N ASP A 113 16.62 2.06 -2.27
CA ASP A 113 17.11 1.58 -3.56
C ASP A 113 17.49 0.09 -3.55
N ALA A 114 17.67 -0.51 -2.36
CA ALA A 114 17.96 -1.93 -2.21
C ALA A 114 16.70 -2.81 -2.39
N GLY A 115 15.53 -2.19 -2.62
CA GLY A 115 14.27 -2.86 -2.89
C GLY A 115 13.50 -3.20 -1.61
N ALA A 116 13.85 -2.61 -0.47
CA ALA A 116 13.01 -2.69 0.71
C ALA A 116 11.67 -1.98 0.45
N TYR A 117 10.60 -2.52 1.04
CA TYR A 117 9.26 -1.97 0.91
C TYR A 117 8.52 -2.04 2.25
N ASP A 118 7.56 -1.15 2.48
CA ASP A 118 6.68 -1.17 3.64
C ASP A 118 5.23 -0.90 3.22
N GLY A 119 4.29 -1.32 4.07
CA GLY A 119 2.85 -1.18 3.87
C GLY A 119 2.23 -0.13 4.78
N MET A 120 1.17 0.53 4.31
CA MET A 120 0.45 1.51 5.11
C MET A 120 -1.06 1.51 4.85
N THR A 121 -1.78 2.30 5.64
CA THR A 121 -3.22 2.50 5.44
C THR A 121 -3.48 3.20 4.11
N GLY A 122 -4.67 3.01 3.54
CA GLY A 122 -5.02 3.66 2.29
C GLY A 122 -4.95 5.19 2.36
N ASN A 123 -5.34 5.78 3.49
CA ASN A 123 -5.24 7.23 3.68
C ASN A 123 -3.78 7.70 3.80
N GLY A 124 -2.94 6.95 4.54
CA GLY A 124 -1.50 7.25 4.61
C GLY A 124 -0.85 7.19 3.23
N PHE A 125 -1.26 6.24 2.40
CA PHE A 125 -0.76 6.11 1.03
C PHE A 125 -1.23 7.28 0.16
N SER A 126 -2.49 7.69 0.27
CA SER A 126 -2.99 8.90 -0.41
C SER A 126 -2.21 10.15 -0.02
N GLU A 127 -1.89 10.32 1.26
CA GLU A 127 -1.07 11.44 1.76
C GLU A 127 0.37 11.37 1.22
N LEU A 128 0.98 10.19 1.20
CA LEU A 128 2.33 9.98 0.64
C LEU A 128 2.40 10.44 -0.82
N ILE A 129 1.47 9.95 -1.66
CA ILE A 129 1.40 10.30 -3.08
C ILE A 129 1.12 11.80 -3.25
N LEU A 130 0.21 12.37 -2.45
CA LEU A 130 -0.09 13.80 -2.49
C LEU A 130 1.16 14.65 -2.23
N TYR A 131 1.90 14.37 -1.16
CA TYR A 131 3.03 15.20 -0.77
C TYR A 131 4.18 15.08 -1.78
N ARG A 132 4.48 13.89 -2.30
CA ARG A 132 5.46 13.71 -3.38
C ARG A 132 5.05 14.44 -4.67
N PHE A 133 3.77 14.36 -5.04
CA PHE A 133 3.27 15.04 -6.23
C PHE A 133 3.28 16.56 -6.09
N LEU A 134 3.00 17.07 -4.88
CA LEU A 134 3.15 18.49 -4.54
C LEU A 134 4.60 18.95 -4.62
N ASP A 135 5.54 18.21 -4.03
CA ASP A 135 6.97 18.53 -4.05
C ASP A 135 7.55 18.51 -5.47
N ALA A 136 7.03 17.64 -6.34
CA ALA A 136 7.35 17.59 -7.77
C ALA A 136 6.68 18.72 -8.59
N GLY A 137 5.89 19.60 -7.97
CA GLY A 137 5.16 20.68 -8.66
C GLY A 137 3.97 20.22 -9.50
N GLY A 138 3.49 18.99 -9.28
CA GLY A 138 2.37 18.40 -10.03
C GLY A 138 0.99 18.91 -9.60
N THR A 139 0.88 19.56 -8.45
CA THR A 139 -0.37 20.14 -7.93
C THR A 139 -0.10 21.44 -7.16
N THR A 140 -1.16 22.19 -6.87
CA THR A 140 -1.06 23.43 -6.09
C THR A 140 -1.32 23.17 -4.59
N PRO A 141 -0.83 24.02 -3.68
CA PRO A 141 -1.17 23.94 -2.26
C PRO A 141 -2.69 23.96 -2.00
N GLN A 142 -3.45 24.73 -2.78
CA GLN A 142 -4.90 24.83 -2.63
C GLN A 142 -5.61 23.53 -3.03
N ASP A 143 -5.17 22.90 -4.12
CA ASP A 143 -5.68 21.59 -4.54
C ASP A 143 -5.34 20.50 -3.53
N ALA A 144 -4.14 20.55 -2.95
CA ALA A 144 -3.72 19.63 -1.89
C ALA A 144 -4.58 19.76 -0.63
N VAL A 145 -4.84 20.99 -0.16
CA VAL A 145 -5.77 21.25 0.96
C VAL A 145 -7.16 20.73 0.64
N THR A 146 -7.66 20.98 -0.57
CA THR A 146 -8.99 20.53 -0.99
C THR A 146 -9.08 19.00 -1.00
N PHE A 147 -8.05 18.32 -1.50
CA PHE A 147 -7.99 16.86 -1.46
C PHE A 147 -7.92 16.32 -0.02
N LEU A 148 -7.11 16.94 0.85
CA LEU A 148 -7.02 16.55 2.26
C LEU A 148 -8.34 16.77 2.99
N ASP A 149 -9.09 17.82 2.67
CA ASP A 149 -10.42 18.04 3.24
C ASP A 149 -11.43 16.99 2.77
N ARG A 150 -11.33 16.51 1.53
CA ARG A 150 -12.12 15.36 1.07
C ARG A 150 -11.74 14.07 1.80
N LEU A 151 -10.44 13.86 2.04
CA LEU A 151 -9.92 12.67 2.72
C LEU A 151 -10.21 12.69 4.23
N TYR A 152 -10.21 13.88 4.82
CA TYR A 152 -10.41 14.17 6.23
C TYR A 152 -11.29 15.42 6.41
N PRO A 153 -12.63 15.26 6.34
CA PRO A 153 -13.57 16.38 6.35
C PRO A 153 -13.36 17.36 7.51
N GLY A 154 -13.16 18.64 7.17
CA GLY A 154 -12.96 19.72 8.12
C GLY A 154 -11.52 19.87 8.65
N HIS A 155 -10.58 19.04 8.18
CA HIS A 155 -9.21 19.02 8.68
C HIS A 155 -8.14 19.32 7.61
N GLY A 156 -8.53 19.62 6.37
CA GLY A 156 -7.61 19.78 5.24
C GLY A 156 -6.47 20.76 5.50
N GLU A 157 -6.80 21.97 6.00
CA GLU A 157 -5.79 23.00 6.31
C GLU A 157 -4.83 22.58 7.42
N SER A 158 -5.35 22.00 8.51
CA SER A 158 -4.54 21.56 9.65
C SER A 158 -3.56 20.45 9.24
N ILE A 159 -4.02 19.49 8.44
CA ILE A 159 -3.20 18.39 7.96
C ILE A 159 -2.13 18.90 7.00
N PHE A 160 -2.48 19.85 6.13
CA PHE A 160 -1.53 20.46 5.20
C PHE A 160 -0.44 21.28 5.91
N ALA A 161 -0.80 21.96 7.00
CA ALA A 161 0.16 22.69 7.83
C ALA A 161 1.20 21.74 8.45
N ASP A 162 0.77 20.57 8.90
CA ASP A 162 1.62 19.55 9.53
C ASP A 162 2.36 18.63 8.54
N ARG A 163 2.22 18.85 7.22
CA ARG A 163 2.63 17.89 6.18
C ARG A 163 4.07 17.41 6.30
N SER A 164 5.02 18.26 6.66
CA SER A 164 6.44 17.87 6.75
C SER A 164 6.68 16.83 7.83
N GLN A 165 6.05 16.99 9.00
CA GLN A 165 6.12 16.01 10.08
C GLN A 165 5.37 14.73 9.70
N ARG A 166 4.20 14.87 9.08
CA ARG A 166 3.39 13.72 8.64
C ARG A 166 4.13 12.90 7.59
N PHE A 167 4.73 13.55 6.59
CA PHE A 167 5.53 12.90 5.57
C PHE A 167 6.71 12.15 6.18
N ALA A 168 7.46 12.78 7.10
CA ALA A 168 8.54 12.11 7.81
C ALA A 168 8.08 10.84 8.53
N ASN A 169 6.92 10.87 9.19
CA ASN A 169 6.33 9.70 9.86
C ASN A 169 5.82 8.63 8.86
N LEU A 170 5.40 9.03 7.66
CA LEU A 170 4.93 8.09 6.63
C LEU A 170 6.07 7.30 6.01
N VAL A 171 7.25 7.92 5.86
CA VAL A 171 8.45 7.32 5.26
C VAL A 171 9.45 6.78 6.29
N GLU A 172 9.14 6.90 7.60
CA GLU A 172 9.96 6.33 8.66
C GLU A 172 9.95 4.80 8.57
N ILE A 173 11.15 4.22 8.41
CA ILE A 173 11.35 2.77 8.37
C ILE A 173 10.98 2.19 9.74
N ARG A 174 9.84 1.49 9.81
CA ARG A 174 9.38 0.89 11.07
C ARG A 174 10.33 -0.26 11.47
N PRO A 175 10.96 -0.23 12.67
CA PRO A 175 11.83 -1.30 13.11
C PRO A 175 11.03 -2.62 13.22
N SER A 176 11.43 -3.60 12.42
CA SER A 176 10.79 -4.91 12.13
C SER A 176 9.98 -5.53 13.28
N ALA A 177 8.78 -6.08 13.05
CA ALA A 177 8.56 -7.31 12.28
C ALA A 177 7.55 -7.15 11.14
N ALA A 178 8.04 -7.27 9.91
CA ALA A 178 7.35 -7.34 8.63
C ALA A 178 5.81 -7.54 8.71
N PHE A 179 5.07 -6.46 8.41
CA PHE A 179 3.71 -6.51 7.85
C PHE A 179 2.46 -6.83 8.69
N ARG A 180 2.47 -7.01 10.02
CA ARG A 180 1.18 -7.29 10.72
C ARG A 180 1.01 -6.65 12.09
N ARG A 181 -0.09 -5.92 12.24
CA ARG A 181 -0.75 -5.75 13.54
C ARG A 181 -1.29 -7.12 13.98
N PRO A 182 -1.06 -7.59 15.22
CA PRO A 182 -1.70 -8.79 15.74
C PRO A 182 -3.23 -8.65 15.70
N PRO A 183 -4.02 -9.71 15.42
CA PRO A 183 -5.47 -9.67 15.56
C PRO A 183 -5.87 -9.16 16.95
N GLY A 184 -6.72 -8.12 17.00
CA GLY A 184 -7.17 -7.51 18.27
C GLY A 184 -6.28 -6.42 18.86
N SER A 185 -5.20 -6.02 18.21
CA SER A 185 -4.40 -4.87 18.66
C SER A 185 -5.14 -3.52 18.49
N THR A 186 -4.59 -2.42 19.02
CA THR A 186 -5.07 -1.04 18.82
C THR A 186 -4.55 -0.44 17.51
N PRO A 187 -5.39 0.22 16.67
CA PRO A 187 -4.96 0.88 15.44
C PRO A 187 -3.78 1.82 15.59
N TRP A 188 -2.86 1.78 14.62
CA TRP A 188 -1.99 2.94 14.37
C TRP A 188 -2.91 4.09 13.99
N ILE A 189 -2.93 5.13 14.82
CA ILE A 189 -3.70 6.34 14.52
C ILE A 189 -2.89 7.13 13.50
N SER A 190 -3.08 6.84 12.21
CA SER A 190 -2.75 7.75 11.11
C SER A 190 -4.05 8.39 10.66
N GLY A 191 -4.44 9.47 11.34
CA GLY A 191 -5.67 10.22 11.16
C GLY A 191 -5.69 11.39 12.15
N PRO A 192 -6.64 12.33 12.05
CA PRO A 192 -6.76 13.37 13.05
C PRO A 192 -6.92 12.72 14.45
N PRO A 193 -6.37 13.34 15.51
CA PRO A 193 -6.51 12.82 16.87
C PRO A 193 -7.98 12.59 17.18
N THR A 194 -8.33 11.44 17.78
CA THR A 194 -9.68 11.24 18.30
C THR A 194 -9.93 12.29 19.37
N LEU A 195 -10.92 13.15 19.14
CA LEU A 195 -11.52 13.95 20.21
C LEU A 195 -12.05 12.95 21.25
N GLY A 196 -11.65 13.17 22.51
CA GLY A 196 -11.90 12.28 23.64
C GLY A 196 -13.38 12.11 23.99
#